data_AF-A0A7C9ARK3-F1
#
_entry.id   AF-A0A7C9ARK3-F1
#
_cell.length_a   1.000
_cell.length_b   1.000
_cell.length_c   1.000
_cell.angle_alpha   90.00
_cell.angle_beta   90.00
_cell.angle_gamma   90.00
#
_symmetry.space_group_name_H-M   'P 1'
#
loop_
_entity.id
_entity.type
_entity.pdbx_description
1 polymer ?
#
loop_
_entity_poly.entity_id
_entity_poly.type
_entity_poly.pdbx_seq_one_letter_code
_entity_poly.pdbx_strand_id
1 'polypeptide(L)'
;IIAWFLFIFGYSGIMTKHDRQENIFYVIFILMSTPYFYLALVLVPVAALVFDFLYQGVQRWFLPYDYQIIQERHRHEPEDNQRAQFLDIQGHLSPEEARTYA
;
A
#
# COMPACT_ATOMS: atom_id res chain seq x y z
N ILE A 1 2.62 3.86 -6.67
CA ILE A 1 3.86 3.62 -7.47
C ILE A 1 3.67 4.11 -8.91
N ILE A 2 2.72 3.57 -9.68
CA ILE A 2 2.50 3.97 -11.10
C ILE A 2 2.23 5.47 -11.25
N ALA A 3 1.32 6.03 -10.45
CA ALA A 3 1.02 7.47 -10.49
C ALA A 3 2.27 8.35 -10.23
N TRP A 4 3.16 7.91 -9.35
CA TRP A 4 4.41 8.62 -9.07
C TRP A 4 5.37 8.58 -10.27
N PHE A 5 5.47 7.43 -10.94
CA PHE A 5 6.26 7.30 -12.17
C PHE A 5 5.67 8.13 -13.32
N LEU A 6 4.35 8.14 -13.50
CA LEU A 6 3.71 9.01 -14.50
C LEU A 6 3.97 10.49 -14.21
N PHE A 7 3.88 10.88 -12.94
CA PHE A 7 4.20 12.24 -12.51
C PHE A 7 5.66 12.60 -12.79
N ILE A 8 6.63 11.76 -12.40
CA ILE A 8 8.05 12.10 -12.58
C ILE A 8 8.44 12.16 -14.06
N PHE A 9 7.86 11.31 -14.92
CA PHE A 9 8.07 11.38 -16.37
C PHE A 9 7.45 12.63 -16.99
N GLY A 10 6.22 13.00 -16.61
CA GLY A 10 5.60 14.24 -17.09
C GLY A 10 6.35 15.49 -16.60
N TYR A 11 6.70 15.51 -15.31
CA TYR A 11 7.42 16.63 -14.70
C TYR A 11 8.83 16.82 -15.27
N SER A 12 9.56 15.72 -15.51
CA SER A 12 10.92 15.81 -16.07
C SER A 12 10.96 16.00 -17.58
N GLY A 13 9.91 15.59 -18.32
CA GLY A 13 9.85 15.67 -19.77
C GLY A 13 9.33 17.00 -20.31
N ILE A 14 8.54 17.76 -19.54
CA ILE A 14 8.01 19.06 -19.98
C ILE A 14 9.09 20.13 -19.79
N MET A 15 9.95 20.32 -20.79
CA MET A 15 10.94 21.41 -20.81
C MET A 15 10.27 22.74 -21.17
N THR A 16 10.06 23.60 -20.16
CA THR A 16 9.58 24.97 -20.35
C THR A 16 10.77 25.93 -20.51
N LYS A 17 10.71 26.87 -21.46
CA LYS A 17 11.80 27.81 -21.81
C LYS A 17 12.35 28.68 -20.66
N HIS A 18 11.68 28.72 -19.50
CA HIS A 18 12.08 29.51 -18.34
C HIS A 18 12.62 28.67 -17.19
N ASP A 19 12.71 27.34 -17.34
CA ASP A 19 13.04 26.43 -16.25
C ASP A 19 14.51 26.01 -16.25
N ARG A 20 15.15 26.06 -15.08
CA ARG A 20 16.51 25.54 -14.81
C ARG A 20 16.55 24.00 -14.72
N GLN A 21 15.52 23.32 -15.20
CA GLN A 21 15.29 21.89 -14.97
C GLN A 21 16.03 20.95 -15.94
N GLU A 22 16.90 21.45 -16.83
CA GLU A 22 17.67 20.61 -17.77
C GLU A 22 18.41 19.46 -17.06
N ASN A 23 18.91 19.69 -15.85
CA ASN A 23 19.60 18.68 -15.04
C ASN A 23 18.68 17.51 -14.65
N ILE A 24 17.39 17.76 -14.39
CA ILE A 24 16.45 16.74 -13.91
C ILE A 24 16.12 15.76 -15.02
N PHE A 25 15.94 16.26 -16.26
CA PHE A 25 15.72 15.40 -17.43
C PHE A 25 16.87 14.41 -17.61
N TYR A 26 18.12 14.90 -17.57
CA TYR A 26 19.31 14.07 -17.71
C TYR A 26 19.45 13.03 -16.59
N VAL A 27 19.17 13.43 -15.35
CA VAL A 27 19.19 12.53 -14.19
C VAL A 27 18.15 11.41 -14.35
N ILE A 28 16.91 11.74 -14.70
CA ILE A 28 15.85 10.74 -14.91
C ILE A 28 16.19 9.83 -16.09
N PHE A 29 16.75 10.37 -17.17
CA PHE A 29 17.20 9.58 -18.31
C PHE A 29 18.26 8.53 -17.93
N ILE A 30 19.32 8.95 -17.20
CA ILE A 30 20.36 8.02 -16.73
C ILE A 30 19.77 7.01 -15.74
N LEU A 31 18.97 7.49 -14.79
CA LEU A 31 18.41 6.66 -13.72
C LEU A 31 17.56 5.53 -14.30
N MET A 32 16.72 5.82 -15.28
CA MET A 32 15.89 4.84 -15.99
C MET A 32 16.71 3.94 -16.92
N SER A 33 17.87 4.38 -17.39
CA SER A 33 18.75 3.54 -18.23
C SER A 33 19.63 2.59 -17.40
N THR A 34 19.65 2.74 -16.07
CA THR A 34 20.55 2.01 -15.19
C THR A 34 19.88 0.74 -14.63
N PRO A 35 20.40 -0.46 -14.88
CA PRO A 35 19.76 -1.70 -14.42
C PRO A 35 19.73 -1.83 -12.89
N TYR A 36 20.74 -1.29 -12.20
CA TYR A 36 20.80 -1.27 -10.73
C TYR A 36 19.63 -0.55 -10.08
N PHE A 37 19.05 0.45 -10.76
CA PHE A 37 17.89 1.17 -10.25
C PHE A 37 16.69 0.24 -10.12
N TYR A 38 16.40 -0.58 -11.14
CA TYR A 38 15.30 -1.54 -11.11
C TYR A 38 15.51 -2.66 -10.09
N LEU A 39 16.76 -3.12 -9.95
CA LEU A 39 17.11 -4.08 -8.90
C LEU A 39 16.84 -3.50 -7.51
N ALA A 40 17.28 -2.28 -7.25
CA ALA A 40 17.03 -1.60 -5.98
C ALA A 40 15.52 -1.32 -5.76
N LEU A 41 14.79 -0.94 -6.81
CA LEU A 41 13.36 -0.66 -6.76
C LEU A 41 12.55 -1.86 -6.24
N VAL A 42 12.99 -3.09 -6.53
CA VAL A 42 12.36 -4.32 -6.04
C VAL A 42 13.00 -4.80 -4.74
N LEU A 43 14.33 -4.82 -4.68
CA LEU A 43 15.08 -5.37 -3.55
C LEU A 43 14.79 -4.62 -2.25
N VAL A 44 14.74 -3.28 -2.30
CA VAL A 44 14.52 -2.45 -1.11
C VAL A 44 13.16 -2.73 -0.46
N PRO A 45 12.01 -2.62 -1.16
CA PRO A 45 10.72 -2.93 -0.55
C PRO A 45 10.60 -4.41 -0.18
N VAL A 46 11.16 -5.34 -0.95
CA VAL A 46 11.17 -6.76 -0.56
C VAL A 46 11.91 -6.96 0.75
N ALA A 47 13.14 -6.45 0.88
CA ALA A 47 13.92 -6.58 2.10
C ALA A 47 13.22 -5.90 3.30
N ALA A 48 12.60 -4.73 3.09
CA ALA A 48 11.85 -4.03 4.13
C ALA A 48 10.59 -4.81 4.58
N LEU A 49 9.87 -5.41 3.63
CA LEU A 49 8.64 -6.16 3.89
C LEU A 49 8.89 -7.59 4.38
N VAL A 50 10.05 -8.19 4.13
CA VAL A 50 10.34 -9.57 4.56
C VAL A 50 10.20 -9.72 6.07
N PHE A 51 10.71 -8.78 6.87
CA PHE A 51 10.59 -8.86 8.32
C PHE A 51 9.14 -8.73 8.81
N ASP A 52 8.40 -7.80 8.22
CA ASP A 52 6.98 -7.59 8.52
C ASP A 52 6.14 -8.82 8.11
N PHE A 53 6.42 -9.37 6.92
CA PHE A 53 5.79 -10.59 6.43
C PHE A 53 6.08 -11.80 7.31
N LEU A 54 7.34 -11.97 7.74
CA LEU A 54 7.71 -13.04 8.67
C LEU A 54 7.01 -12.89 10.01
N TYR A 55 6.96 -11.68 10.56
CA TYR A 55 6.26 -11.41 11.81
C TYR A 55 4.77 -11.72 11.70
N GLN A 56 4.08 -11.17 10.69
CA GLN A 56 2.66 -11.42 10.46
C GLN A 56 2.36 -12.89 10.16
N GLY A 57 3.23 -13.58 9.42
CA GLY A 57 3.10 -14.99 9.10
C GLY A 57 3.22 -15.89 10.33
N VAL A 58 4.27 -15.69 11.13
CA VAL A 58 4.46 -16.41 12.40
C VAL A 58 3.31 -16.10 13.35
N GLN A 59 2.92 -14.84 13.47
CA GLN A 59 1.81 -14.44 14.33
C GLN A 59 0.50 -15.14 13.91
N ARG A 60 0.16 -15.14 12.62
CA ARG A 60 -1.07 -15.80 12.14
C ARG A 60 -1.07 -17.31 12.34
N TRP A 61 0.07 -17.98 12.18
CA TRP A 61 0.15 -19.44 12.32
C TRP A 61 0.12 -19.92 13.77
N PHE A 62 0.76 -19.19 14.69
CA PHE A 62 0.90 -19.64 16.08
C PHE A 62 -0.01 -18.89 17.07
N LEU A 63 -0.33 -17.63 16.80
CA LEU A 63 -1.12 -16.75 17.66
C LEU A 63 -2.14 -15.92 16.84
N PRO A 64 -3.05 -16.58 16.10
CA PRO A 64 -4.05 -15.87 15.30
C PRO A 64 -4.96 -15.02 16.19
N TYR A 65 -5.32 -13.83 15.71
CA TYR A 65 -6.33 -12.99 16.38
C TYR A 65 -7.75 -13.50 16.11
N ASP A 66 -8.67 -13.23 17.03
CA ASP A 66 -10.07 -13.67 16.94
C ASP A 66 -10.75 -13.23 15.62
N TYR A 67 -10.48 -12.01 15.15
CA TYR A 67 -11.04 -11.52 13.89
C TYR A 67 -10.56 -12.33 12.67
N GLN A 68 -9.31 -12.82 12.69
CA GLN A 68 -8.74 -13.61 11.59
C GLN A 68 -9.41 -14.99 11.52
N ILE A 69 -9.67 -15.60 12.67
CA ILE A 69 -10.35 -16.91 12.77
C ILE A 69 -11.79 -16.80 12.26
N ILE A 70 -12.49 -15.73 12.63
CA ILE A 70 -13.86 -15.46 12.16
C ILE A 70 -13.85 -15.24 10.64
N GLN A 71 -12.94 -14.41 10.11
CA GLN A 71 -12.82 -14.21 8.66
C GLN A 71 -12.54 -15.51 7.89
N GLU A 72 -11.67 -16.38 8.41
CA GLU A 72 -11.37 -17.66 7.77
C GLU A 72 -12.55 -18.63 7.80
N ARG A 73 -13.34 -18.64 8.89
CA ARG A 73 -14.54 -19.47 9.02
C ARG A 73 -15.63 -19.08 8.01
N HIS A 74 -15.79 -17.78 7.76
CA HIS A 74 -16.82 -17.26 6.85
C HIS A 74 -16.33 -17.14 5.39
N ARG A 75 -15.08 -17.53 5.10
CA ARG A 75 -14.47 -17.45 3.75
C ARG A 75 -15.28 -18.13 2.63
N HIS A 76 -16.10 -19.12 2.97
CA HIS A 76 -16.89 -19.90 2.02
C HIS A 76 -18.38 -19.55 2.04
N GLU A 77 -18.79 -18.61 2.89
CA GLU A 77 -20.15 -18.11 2.84
C GLU A 77 -20.27 -17.13 1.66
N PRO A 78 -21.35 -17.24 0.85
CA PRO A 78 -21.55 -16.32 -0.27
C PRO A 78 -21.63 -14.89 0.27
N GLU A 79 -20.68 -14.06 -0.15
CA GLU A 79 -20.46 -12.74 0.43
C GLU A 79 -21.67 -11.81 0.23
N ASP A 80 -22.36 -11.50 1.33
CA ASP A 80 -23.04 -10.22 1.56
C ASP A 80 -21.94 -9.13 1.76
N ASN A 81 -21.05 -8.96 0.76
CA ASN A 81 -19.84 -8.10 0.82
C ASN A 81 -20.10 -6.67 1.28
N GLN A 82 -21.35 -6.19 1.11
CA GLN A 82 -21.79 -4.87 1.55
C GLN A 82 -21.96 -4.75 3.08
N ARG A 83 -22.22 -5.85 3.80
CA ARG A 83 -22.39 -5.83 5.27
C ARG A 83 -21.09 -5.86 6.05
N ALA A 84 -20.10 -6.62 5.56
CA ALA A 84 -18.80 -6.74 6.24
C ALA A 84 -18.06 -5.39 6.28
N GLN A 85 -18.11 -4.61 5.19
CA GLN A 85 -17.50 -3.28 5.14
C GLN A 85 -18.23 -2.24 6.02
N PHE A 86 -19.55 -2.38 6.20
CA PHE A 86 -20.34 -1.48 7.05
C PHE A 86 -20.10 -1.72 8.55
N LEU A 87 -19.89 -2.97 8.96
CA LEU A 87 -19.61 -3.33 10.35
C LEU A 87 -18.19 -2.93 10.79
N ASP A 88 -17.22 -2.93 9.89
CA ASP A 88 -15.85 -2.48 10.17
C ASP A 88 -15.78 -0.96 10.45
N ILE A 89 -16.63 -0.17 9.78
CA ILE A 89 -16.78 1.28 10.04
C ILE A 89 -17.51 1.53 11.37
N GLN A 90 -18.47 0.67 11.74
CA GLN A 90 -19.18 0.78 13.03
C GLN A 90 -18.34 0.32 14.23
N GLY A 91 -17.40 -0.62 14.05
CA GLY A 91 -16.54 -1.15 15.11
C GLY A 91 -15.46 -0.18 15.61
N HIS A 92 -15.18 0.90 14.88
CA HIS A 92 -14.29 1.98 15.34
C HIS A 92 -14.99 2.90 16.36
N LEU A 93 -16.32 2.97 16.39
CA LEU A 93 -17.03 3.85 17.32
C LEU A 93 -17.00 3.23 18.74
N SER A 94 -16.59 4.04 19.72
CA SER A 94 -16.66 3.66 21.13
C SER A 94 -18.12 3.30 21.48
N PRO A 95 -18.39 2.30 22.34
CA PRO A 95 -19.76 1.93 22.75
C PRO A 95 -20.60 3.11 23.27
N GLU A 96 -19.92 4.13 23.79
CA GLU A 96 -20.50 5.39 24.26
C GLU A 96 -21.06 6.25 23.11
N GLU A 97 -20.38 6.32 21.96
CA GLU A 97 -20.79 7.15 20.81
C GLU A 97 -22.00 6.55 20.07
N ALA A 98 -22.11 5.22 20.04
CA ALA A 98 -23.25 4.52 19.42
C ALA A 98 -24.59 4.81 20.13
N ARG A 99 -24.58 5.22 21.41
CA ARG A 99 -25.78 5.58 22.16
C ARG A 99 -26.24 7.02 21.95
N THR A 100 -25.36 7.92 21.50
CA THR A 100 -25.71 9.34 21.30
C THR A 100 -26.46 9.59 19.99
N TYR A 101 -26.41 8.64 19.04
CA TYR A 101 -27.06 8.74 17.73
C TYR A 101 -28.33 7.88 17.59
N ALA A 102 -28.82 7.27 18.67
CA ALA A 102 -30.12 6.59 18.73
C ALA A 102 -31.18 7.52 19.32
#